data_AF-A0A950XA50-F1
#
_entry.id   AF-A0A950XA50-F1
#
_cell.length_a   1.000
_cell.length_b   1.000
_cell.length_c   1.000
_cell.angle_alpha   90.00
_cell.angle_beta   90.00
_cell.angle_gamma   90.00
#
_symmetry.space_group_name_H-M   'P 1'
#
loop_
_entity.id
_entity.type
_entity.pdbx_description
1 polymer ?
#
loop_
_entity_poly.entity_id
_entity_poly.type
_entity_poly.pdbx_seq_one_letter_code
_entity_poly.pdbx_strand_id
1 'polypeptide(L)'
;DLTYGTATDAKYHQAFEITGISGFFSDSNNGLNIVNASIGPLEAIKHDKPDSTNLLAPHDFSRFAVAGLGHGSLTYDNLYYPGGSPQTASDYPLHGGFLDIYGLMFDIGGGRVVDLWSNGDPGSTGLGPIYGVAVATHAGALDYVSSGVSITPEPGALGLLGGGLLAMLVWRRRACSRCNE
;
A
#
# COMPACT_ATOMS: atom_id res chain seq x y z
N ASP A 1 -3.20 -10.34 0.48
CA ASP A 1 -1.92 -10.39 -0.25
C ASP A 1 -1.79 -9.15 -1.13
N LEU A 2 -0.57 -8.66 -1.33
CA LEU A 2 -0.29 -7.48 -2.13
C LEU A 2 0.59 -7.87 -3.33
N THR A 3 0.21 -7.44 -4.53
CA THR A 3 1.01 -7.62 -5.75
C THR A 3 1.50 -6.27 -6.26
N TYR A 4 2.73 -6.23 -6.76
CA TYR A 4 3.34 -5.03 -7.31
C TYR A 4 4.12 -5.36 -8.57
N GLY A 5 4.18 -4.38 -9.48
CA GLY A 5 4.81 -4.51 -10.79
C GLY A 5 6.30 -4.17 -10.76
N THR A 6 6.94 -4.33 -11.91
CA THR A 6 8.28 -3.78 -12.18
C THR A 6 8.22 -2.31 -12.64
N ALA A 7 7.02 -1.79 -12.89
CA ALA A 7 6.80 -0.38 -13.16
C ALA A 7 6.97 0.44 -11.87
N THR A 8 7.47 1.65 -12.03
CA THR A 8 7.88 2.54 -10.94
C THR A 8 7.43 3.95 -11.24
N ASP A 9 7.16 4.70 -10.18
CA ASP A 9 6.80 6.10 -10.28
C ASP A 9 7.89 6.91 -11.01
N ALA A 10 7.46 7.84 -11.86
CA ALA A 10 8.38 8.62 -12.69
C ALA A 10 9.30 9.55 -11.89
N LYS A 11 8.92 9.92 -10.66
CA LYS A 11 9.75 10.69 -9.72
C LYS A 11 10.51 9.77 -8.76
N TYR A 12 9.88 8.67 -8.33
CA TYR A 12 10.40 7.74 -7.34
C TYR A 12 10.66 6.35 -7.94
N HIS A 13 11.76 6.22 -8.68
CA HIS A 13 12.12 4.97 -9.34
C HIS A 13 12.42 3.78 -8.41
N GLN A 14 12.59 4.02 -7.11
CA GLN A 14 12.72 2.98 -6.09
C GLN A 14 11.38 2.43 -5.58
N ALA A 15 10.28 3.09 -5.91
CA ALA A 15 8.93 2.66 -5.57
C ALA A 15 8.43 1.65 -6.61
N PHE A 16 7.66 0.65 -6.18
CA PHE A 16 6.96 -0.25 -7.07
C PHE A 16 5.47 0.11 -7.12
N GLU A 17 4.91 0.13 -8.32
CA GLU A 17 3.46 0.28 -8.49
C GLU A 17 2.73 -0.94 -7.93
N ILE A 18 1.80 -0.71 -6.99
CA ILE A 18 0.91 -1.75 -6.49
C ILE A 18 -0.10 -2.06 -7.59
N THR A 19 -0.13 -3.31 -8.03
CA THR A 19 -0.98 -3.79 -9.14
C THR A 19 -2.22 -4.53 -8.67
N GLY A 20 -2.27 -4.89 -7.38
CA GLY A 20 -3.41 -5.57 -6.81
C GLY A 20 -3.28 -5.79 -5.31
N ILE A 21 -4.43 -5.96 -4.68
CA ILE A 21 -4.57 -6.34 -3.28
C ILE A 21 -5.74 -7.31 -3.14
N SER A 22 -5.61 -8.26 -2.23
CA SER A 22 -6.64 -9.23 -1.91
C SER A 22 -6.74 -9.44 -0.41
N GLY A 23 -7.93 -9.86 0.05
CA GLY A 23 -8.16 -10.18 1.46
C GLY A 23 -9.50 -9.67 1.93
N PHE A 24 -9.60 -9.46 3.24
CA PHE A 24 -10.79 -8.97 3.90
C PHE A 24 -10.47 -7.75 4.76
N PHE A 25 -11.38 -6.78 4.75
CA PHE A 25 -11.35 -5.60 5.60
C PHE A 25 -12.44 -5.71 6.66
N SER A 26 -12.10 -5.36 7.91
CA SER A 26 -13.06 -5.25 9.01
C SER A 26 -12.79 -3.99 9.81
N ASP A 27 -13.86 -3.32 10.22
CA ASP A 27 -13.84 -2.10 11.00
C ASP A 27 -15.04 -2.06 11.94
N SER A 28 -14.77 -2.06 13.24
CA SER A 28 -15.76 -1.98 14.31
C SER A 28 -15.87 -0.58 14.93
N ASN A 29 -15.05 0.38 14.48
CA ASN A 29 -15.03 1.73 15.01
C ASN A 29 -16.26 2.52 14.57
N ASN A 30 -16.62 3.54 15.36
CA ASN A 30 -17.70 4.48 15.08
C ASN A 30 -19.05 3.85 14.68
N GLY A 31 -19.29 2.59 15.07
CA GLY A 31 -20.51 1.85 14.72
C GLY A 31 -20.61 1.41 13.25
N LEU A 32 -19.52 1.47 12.47
CA LEU A 32 -19.52 1.07 11.06
C LEU A 32 -19.78 -0.43 10.87
N ASN A 33 -19.34 -1.27 11.81
CA ASN A 33 -19.58 -2.72 11.83
C ASN A 33 -19.32 -3.39 10.47
N ILE A 34 -18.24 -2.99 9.80
CA ILE A 34 -17.78 -3.64 8.58
C ILE A 34 -17.12 -4.95 9.03
N VAL A 35 -17.68 -6.08 8.61
CA VAL A 35 -17.17 -7.41 9.00
C VAL A 35 -16.86 -8.20 7.76
N ASN A 36 -15.59 -8.58 7.61
CA ASN A 36 -15.07 -9.39 6.51
C ASN A 36 -15.52 -8.92 5.12
N ALA A 37 -15.51 -7.60 4.89
CA ALA A 37 -15.76 -7.06 3.57
C ALA A 37 -14.62 -7.50 2.64
N SER A 38 -14.96 -8.10 1.49
CA SER A 38 -13.94 -8.46 0.51
C SER A 38 -13.25 -7.20 0.03
N ILE A 39 -11.93 -7.22 0.02
CA ILE A 39 -11.16 -6.19 -0.67
C ILE A 39 -11.44 -6.31 -2.17
N GLY A 40 -11.83 -5.18 -2.76
CA GLY A 40 -12.14 -5.00 -4.17
C GLY A 40 -10.94 -4.45 -4.95
N PRO A 41 -11.19 -3.87 -6.14
CA PRO A 41 -10.12 -3.29 -6.95
C PRO A 41 -9.46 -2.09 -6.27
N LEU A 42 -8.23 -1.81 -6.68
CA LEU A 42 -7.55 -0.55 -6.38
C LEU A 42 -8.32 0.62 -7.00
N GLU A 43 -8.32 1.75 -6.30
CA GLU A 43 -8.75 3.00 -6.93
C GLU A 43 -7.74 3.41 -8.00
N ALA A 44 -8.25 3.80 -9.17
CA ALA A 44 -7.41 4.09 -10.32
C ALA A 44 -6.53 5.32 -10.08
N ILE A 45 -5.27 5.25 -10.51
CA ILE A 45 -4.37 6.40 -10.52
C ILE A 45 -4.84 7.43 -11.56
N LYS A 46 -4.92 8.70 -11.13
CA LYS A 46 -5.46 9.82 -11.93
C LYS A 46 -4.39 10.85 -12.31
N HIS A 47 -3.23 10.82 -11.67
CA HIS A 47 -2.18 11.84 -11.83
C HIS A 47 -2.71 13.25 -11.57
N ASP A 48 -3.41 13.41 -10.45
CA ASP A 48 -3.96 14.70 -10.06
C ASP A 48 -2.84 15.71 -9.82
N LYS A 49 -3.12 16.98 -10.06
CA LYS A 49 -2.13 18.03 -9.82
C LYS A 49 -1.98 18.26 -8.30
N PRO A 50 -0.82 17.99 -7.67
CA PRO A 50 -0.62 18.30 -6.26
C PRO A 50 -0.69 19.81 -6.01
N ASP A 51 -0.80 20.22 -4.74
CA ASP A 51 -0.72 21.63 -4.38
C ASP A 51 0.57 22.26 -4.93
N SER A 52 0.47 23.51 -5.37
CA SER A 52 1.60 24.17 -6.07
C SER A 52 2.89 24.28 -5.24
N THR A 53 2.77 24.20 -3.92
CA THR A 53 3.88 24.20 -2.96
C THR A 53 4.43 22.81 -2.67
N ASN A 54 3.71 21.76 -3.04
CA ASN A 54 4.13 20.39 -2.85
C ASN A 54 4.91 19.89 -4.07
N LEU A 55 6.22 20.13 -4.03
CA LEU A 55 7.16 19.80 -5.10
C LEU A 55 7.60 18.32 -5.04
N LEU A 56 7.34 17.64 -3.94
CA LEU A 56 7.78 16.26 -3.71
C LEU A 56 6.71 15.21 -4.01
N ALA A 57 5.44 15.59 -4.20
CA ALA A 57 4.39 14.61 -4.53
C ALA A 57 4.78 13.65 -5.68
N PRO A 58 4.56 12.33 -5.53
CA PRO A 58 4.79 11.34 -6.58
C PRO A 58 4.09 11.72 -7.88
N HIS A 59 4.60 11.20 -8.99
CA HIS A 59 3.92 11.35 -10.27
C HIS A 59 2.54 10.68 -10.26
N ASP A 60 2.38 9.61 -9.50
CA ASP A 60 1.13 8.85 -9.39
C ASP A 60 0.15 9.41 -8.35
N PHE A 61 0.49 10.56 -7.77
CA PHE A 61 -0.38 11.26 -6.84
C PHE A 61 -1.79 11.44 -7.40
N SER A 62 -2.79 11.07 -6.60
CA SER A 62 -4.19 11.02 -6.97
C SER A 62 -5.06 11.44 -5.78
N ARG A 63 -6.28 11.89 -6.07
CA ARG A 63 -7.29 12.30 -5.08
C ARG A 63 -8.57 11.51 -5.23
N PHE A 64 -9.16 11.22 -4.08
CA PHE A 64 -10.52 10.73 -3.95
C PHE A 64 -11.35 11.80 -3.25
N ALA A 65 -12.28 12.41 -3.98
CA ALA A 65 -13.10 13.49 -3.46
C ALA A 65 -14.07 12.96 -2.39
N VAL A 66 -14.07 13.61 -1.22
CA VAL A 66 -14.93 13.25 -0.10
C VAL A 66 -15.62 14.49 0.41
N ALA A 67 -16.95 14.51 0.34
CA ALA A 67 -17.72 15.62 0.86
C ALA A 67 -17.52 15.77 2.39
N GLY A 68 -17.46 17.02 2.87
CA GLY A 68 -17.40 17.30 4.31
C GLY A 68 -16.05 17.05 4.99
N LEU A 69 -15.02 16.55 4.28
CA LEU A 69 -13.65 16.55 4.78
C LEU A 69 -13.07 17.98 4.70
N GLY A 70 -12.41 18.44 5.76
CA GLY A 70 -11.84 19.80 5.82
C GLY A 70 -10.82 20.11 4.71
N HIS A 71 -10.16 19.06 4.18
CA HIS A 71 -9.22 19.14 3.06
C HIS A 71 -9.81 18.61 1.74
N GLY A 72 -11.11 18.27 1.71
CA GLY A 72 -11.88 17.94 0.51
C GLY A 72 -11.62 16.58 -0.16
N SER A 73 -10.52 15.90 0.18
CA SER A 73 -10.17 14.62 -0.43
C SER A 73 -9.28 13.76 0.47
N LEU A 74 -9.36 12.46 0.28
CA LEU A 74 -8.26 11.54 0.57
C LEU A 74 -7.29 11.55 -0.62
N THR A 75 -6.02 11.25 -0.37
CA THR A 75 -4.95 11.28 -1.36
C THR A 75 -4.26 9.93 -1.38
N TYR A 76 -3.91 9.42 -2.55
CA TYR A 76 -3.26 8.12 -2.72
C TYR A 76 -2.31 8.13 -3.91
N ASP A 77 -1.36 7.21 -3.93
CA ASP A 77 -0.43 7.00 -5.05
C ASP A 77 -0.28 5.52 -5.43
N ASN A 78 -0.74 4.61 -4.57
CA ASN A 78 -0.60 3.17 -4.69
C ASN A 78 0.86 2.72 -4.90
N LEU A 79 1.80 3.36 -4.20
CA LEU A 79 3.23 3.02 -4.26
C LEU A 79 3.69 2.18 -3.07
N TYR A 80 4.48 1.15 -3.37
CA TYR A 80 5.14 0.31 -2.38
C TYR A 80 6.65 0.56 -2.33
N TYR A 81 7.15 0.85 -1.14
CA TYR A 81 8.55 1.20 -0.87
C TYR A 81 9.22 0.13 0.01
N PRO A 82 9.77 -0.96 -0.55
CA PRO A 82 10.33 -2.05 0.27
C PRO A 82 11.54 -1.63 1.11
N GLY A 83 12.22 -0.55 0.73
CA GLY A 83 13.32 0.05 1.50
C GLY A 83 12.88 1.18 2.44
N GLY A 84 11.58 1.47 2.54
CA GLY A 84 11.02 2.64 3.19
C GLY A 84 10.84 3.82 2.23
N SER A 85 9.73 4.53 2.38
CA SER A 85 9.40 5.70 1.57
C SER A 85 10.39 6.84 1.83
N PRO A 86 10.76 7.61 0.80
CA PRO A 86 11.43 8.89 1.00
C PRO A 86 10.41 9.93 1.49
N GLN A 87 10.86 11.17 1.72
CA GLN A 87 9.93 12.29 1.86
C GLN A 87 9.18 12.52 0.54
N THR A 88 7.85 12.36 0.57
CA THR A 88 6.97 12.50 -0.61
C THR A 88 6.06 13.72 -0.57
N ALA A 89 6.14 14.56 0.47
CA ALA A 89 5.50 15.87 0.51
C ALA A 89 6.44 16.95 1.02
N SER A 90 6.41 18.13 0.38
CA SER A 90 7.33 19.22 0.72
C SER A 90 7.13 19.79 2.12
N ASP A 91 5.91 19.71 2.66
CA ASP A 91 5.49 20.22 3.95
C ASP A 91 5.42 19.15 5.05
N TYR A 92 5.66 17.88 4.72
CA TYR A 92 5.65 16.78 5.67
C TYR A 92 7.00 16.03 5.66
N PRO A 93 7.85 16.19 6.71
CA PRO A 93 9.23 15.70 6.69
C PRO A 93 9.39 14.22 7.06
N LEU A 94 8.39 13.61 7.72
CA LEU A 94 8.49 12.23 8.20
C LEU A 94 8.28 11.24 7.05
N HIS A 95 9.02 10.13 7.07
CA HIS A 95 9.07 9.16 5.99
C HIS A 95 9.70 7.83 6.45
N GLY A 96 9.59 6.78 5.62
CA GLY A 96 10.26 5.50 5.84
C GLY A 96 9.32 4.29 5.95
N GLY A 97 8.01 4.51 5.82
CA GLY A 97 7.02 3.44 5.75
C GLY A 97 7.11 2.64 4.44
N PHE A 98 6.56 1.43 4.44
CA PHE A 98 6.36 0.66 3.21
C PHE A 98 5.36 1.31 2.26
N LEU A 99 4.49 2.13 2.82
CA LEU A 99 3.65 3.10 2.13
C LEU A 99 4.17 4.49 2.52
N ASP A 100 3.82 5.50 1.73
CA ASP A 100 4.05 6.88 2.10
C ASP A 100 2.79 7.50 2.71
N ILE A 101 2.75 8.84 2.80
CA ILE A 101 1.62 9.55 3.41
C ILE A 101 0.37 9.61 2.51
N TYR A 102 0.50 9.30 1.22
CA TYR A 102 -0.64 9.19 0.31
C TYR A 102 -1.12 7.72 0.31
N GLY A 103 -0.20 6.77 0.24
CA GLY A 103 -0.54 5.37 0.51
C GLY A 103 -1.42 4.71 -0.56
N LEU A 104 -2.20 3.74 -0.11
CA LEU A 104 -2.87 2.73 -0.92
C LEU A 104 -4.38 2.80 -0.74
N MET A 105 -5.11 2.94 -1.86
CA MET A 105 -6.56 3.02 -1.85
C MET A 105 -7.23 1.88 -2.62
N PHE A 106 -8.27 1.29 -2.03
CA PHE A 106 -9.09 0.24 -2.64
C PHE A 106 -10.57 0.29 -2.24
N ASP A 107 -11.43 -0.27 -3.08
CA ASP A 107 -12.86 -0.43 -2.82
C ASP A 107 -13.14 -1.64 -1.90
N ILE A 108 -14.18 -1.55 -1.06
CA ILE A 108 -14.68 -2.66 -0.22
C ILE A 108 -16.17 -2.93 -0.42
N GLY A 109 -16.73 -2.46 -1.53
CA GLY A 109 -18.13 -2.57 -1.90
C GLY A 109 -19.05 -1.58 -1.17
N GLY A 110 -20.22 -1.36 -1.80
CA GLY A 110 -21.21 -0.41 -1.29
C GLY A 110 -20.80 1.06 -1.47
N GLY A 111 -19.92 1.35 -2.43
CA GLY A 111 -19.43 2.70 -2.72
C GLY A 111 -18.46 3.24 -1.66
N ARG A 112 -17.82 2.35 -0.90
CA ARG A 112 -16.87 2.66 0.16
C ARG A 112 -15.46 2.31 -0.27
N VAL A 113 -14.54 3.21 0.03
CA VAL A 113 -13.11 3.03 -0.16
C VAL A 113 -12.40 3.00 1.19
N VAL A 114 -11.26 2.32 1.20
CA VAL A 114 -10.31 2.28 2.31
C VAL A 114 -9.00 2.85 1.80
N ASP A 115 -8.42 3.75 2.59
CA ASP A 115 -7.12 4.37 2.36
C ASP A 115 -6.18 3.95 3.49
N LEU A 116 -5.13 3.20 3.16
CA LEU A 116 -4.07 2.80 4.09
C LEU A 116 -2.81 3.59 3.79
N TRP A 117 -2.25 4.23 4.80
CA TRP A 117 -1.14 5.15 4.65
C TRP A 117 -0.14 4.98 5.79
N SER A 118 1.09 5.49 5.60
CA SER A 118 2.08 5.59 6.65
C SER A 118 2.35 7.05 7.01
N ASN A 119 2.46 7.33 8.30
CA ASN A 119 2.89 8.65 8.75
C ASN A 119 4.42 8.84 8.65
N GLY A 120 5.18 7.79 8.30
CA GLY A 120 6.63 7.84 8.22
C GLY A 120 7.34 8.19 9.53
N ASP A 121 6.69 8.13 10.69
CA ASP A 121 7.28 8.49 11.99
C ASP A 121 7.95 7.27 12.65
N PRO A 122 9.28 7.16 12.69
CA PRO A 122 9.97 6.15 13.52
C PRO A 122 9.98 6.48 15.02
N GLY A 123 9.57 7.70 15.41
CA GLY A 123 10.08 8.42 16.58
C GLY A 123 9.15 8.62 17.77
N SER A 124 7.85 8.29 17.71
CA SER A 124 6.97 8.36 18.90
C SER A 124 6.96 7.07 19.73
N THR A 125 7.35 5.93 19.15
CA THR A 125 7.35 4.61 19.81
C THR A 125 8.74 3.95 19.84
N GLY A 126 9.68 4.40 19.01
CA GLY A 126 10.97 3.74 18.79
C GLY A 126 10.87 2.44 17.98
N LEU A 127 9.70 2.12 17.40
CA LEU A 127 9.39 0.85 16.75
C LEU A 127 9.29 0.94 15.22
N GLY A 128 9.55 2.11 14.63
CA GLY A 128 9.44 2.36 13.19
C GLY A 128 8.14 3.06 12.78
N PRO A 129 7.90 3.22 11.47
CA PRO A 129 6.77 3.96 10.91
C PRO A 129 5.41 3.47 11.43
N ILE A 130 4.50 4.41 11.66
CA ILE A 130 3.12 4.11 12.05
C ILE A 130 2.25 4.08 10.79
N TYR A 131 1.27 3.20 10.80
CA TYR A 131 0.27 3.10 9.74
C TYR A 131 -1.11 3.47 10.26
N GLY A 132 -1.85 4.16 9.42
CA GLY A 132 -3.23 4.55 9.66
C GLY A 132 -4.15 4.05 8.56
N VAL A 133 -5.45 4.26 8.78
CA VAL A 133 -6.49 3.89 7.84
C VAL A 133 -7.61 4.93 7.86
N ALA A 134 -8.14 5.27 6.70
CA ALA A 134 -9.37 6.01 6.56
C ALA A 134 -10.40 5.17 5.78
N VAL A 135 -11.66 5.26 6.19
CA VAL A 135 -12.79 4.66 5.47
C VAL A 135 -13.68 5.79 5.01
N ALA A 136 -14.03 5.82 3.73
CA ALA A 136 -14.80 6.93 3.17
C ALA A 136 -15.75 6.48 2.06
N THR A 137 -16.67 7.38 1.73
CA THR A 137 -17.46 7.37 0.51
C THR A 137 -17.31 8.74 -0.16
N HIS A 138 -17.80 8.89 -1.38
CA HIS A 138 -17.92 10.22 -2.00
C HIS A 138 -18.78 11.19 -1.16
N ALA A 139 -19.72 10.66 -0.36
CA ALA A 139 -20.64 11.45 0.46
C ALA A 139 -20.04 11.87 1.82
N GLY A 140 -18.93 11.27 2.25
CA GLY A 140 -18.33 11.58 3.54
C GLY A 140 -17.28 10.59 4.02
N ALA A 141 -16.40 11.08 4.89
CA ALA A 141 -15.51 10.24 5.68
C ALA A 141 -16.33 9.52 6.76
N LEU A 142 -16.08 8.21 6.90
CA LEU A 142 -16.82 7.31 7.78
C LEU A 142 -16.00 6.98 9.05
N ASP A 143 -14.70 6.74 8.89
CA ASP A 143 -13.76 6.55 10.00
C ASP A 143 -12.35 7.01 9.61
N TYR A 144 -11.57 7.36 10.62
CA TYR A 144 -10.16 7.69 10.49
C TYR A 144 -9.40 7.25 11.75
N VAL A 145 -8.45 6.34 11.56
CA VAL A 145 -7.57 5.83 12.61
C VAL A 145 -6.14 6.22 12.25
N SER A 146 -5.50 7.00 13.13
CA SER A 146 -4.15 7.53 12.90
C SER A 146 -3.01 6.58 13.30
N SER A 147 -3.31 5.48 13.99
CA SER A 147 -2.30 4.53 14.49
C SER A 147 -2.90 3.18 14.88
N GLY A 148 -2.05 2.16 15.04
CA GLY A 148 -2.47 0.82 15.47
C GLY A 148 -2.80 -0.13 14.32
N VAL A 149 -2.60 0.30 13.07
CA VAL A 149 -2.58 -0.60 11.91
C VAL A 149 -1.19 -1.25 11.81
N SER A 150 -1.15 -2.57 11.70
CA SER A 150 0.08 -3.33 11.47
C SER A 150 0.14 -3.74 10.01
N ILE A 151 1.22 -3.36 9.32
CA ILE A 151 1.55 -3.90 8.00
C ILE A 151 2.64 -4.95 8.18
N THR A 152 2.34 -6.18 7.80
CA THR A 152 3.31 -7.28 7.81
C THR A 152 3.66 -7.59 6.36
N PRO A 153 4.84 -7.21 5.86
CA PRO A 153 5.29 -7.64 4.55
C PRO A 153 5.36 -9.17 4.54
N GLU A 154 4.76 -9.80 3.55
CA GLU A 154 4.88 -11.25 3.40
C GLU A 154 6.36 -11.63 3.20
N PRO A 155 6.92 -12.53 4.02
CA PRO A 155 8.27 -13.01 3.84
C PRO A 155 8.41 -13.79 2.52
N GLY A 156 8.88 -13.12 1.48
CA GLY A 156 9.60 -13.76 0.38
C GLY A 156 8.79 -14.59 -0.61
N ALA A 157 7.97 -13.94 -1.43
CA ALA A 157 7.66 -14.49 -2.76
C ALA A 157 8.95 -14.79 -3.56
N LEU A 158 10.01 -14.00 -3.36
CA LEU A 158 11.34 -14.23 -3.92
C LEU A 158 12.06 -15.47 -3.34
N GLY A 159 11.84 -15.78 -2.05
CA GLY A 159 12.43 -16.96 -1.40
C GLY A 159 11.81 -18.26 -1.89
N LEU A 160 10.49 -18.27 -2.12
CA LEU A 160 9.77 -19.42 -2.65
C LEU A 160 10.05 -19.65 -4.14
N LEU A 161 10.16 -18.58 -4.94
CA LEU A 161 10.58 -18.68 -6.35
C LEU A 161 12.05 -19.11 -6.47
N GLY A 162 12.97 -18.51 -5.71
CA GLY A 162 14.39 -18.85 -5.72
C GLY A 162 14.67 -20.26 -5.19
N GLY A 163 14.04 -20.64 -4.08
CA GLY A 163 14.12 -21.99 -3.52
C GLY A 163 13.50 -23.05 -4.42
N GLY A 164 12.36 -22.74 -5.05
CA GLY A 164 11.68 -23.64 -5.99
C GLY A 164 12.50 -23.90 -7.26
N LEU A 165 13.10 -22.86 -7.84
CA LEU A 165 13.99 -22.99 -9.00
C LEU A 165 15.25 -23.79 -8.69
N LEU A 166 15.88 -23.53 -7.53
CA LEU A 166 17.05 -24.30 -7.08
C LEU A 166 16.70 -25.77 -6.78
N ALA A 167 15.55 -26.03 -6.15
CA ALA A 167 15.07 -27.38 -5.88
C ALA A 167 14.80 -28.17 -7.17
N MET A 168 14.20 -27.55 -8.19
CA MET A 168 14.00 -28.19 -9.50
C MET A 168 15.32 -28.52 -10.22
N LEU A 169 16.30 -27.61 -10.15
CA LEU A 169 17.62 -27.83 -10.76
C LEU A 169 18.37 -28.98 -10.07
N VAL A 170 18.28 -29.10 -8.74
CA VAL A 170 18.86 -30.21 -7.97
C VAL A 170 18.12 -31.53 -8.26
N TRP A 171 16.79 -31.49 -8.38
CA TRP A 171 15.99 -32.68 -8.63
C TRP A 171 16.24 -33.26 -10.04
N ARG A 172 16.35 -32.39 -11.07
CA ARG A 172 16.71 -32.81 -12.44
C ARG A 172 18.07 -33.52 -12.51
N ARG A 173 19.05 -33.08 -11.71
CA ARG A 173 20.38 -33.72 -11.67
C ARG A 173 20.34 -35.11 -11.04
N ARG A 174 19.46 -35.35 -10.06
CA ARG A 174 19.32 -36.67 -9.40
C ARG A 174 18.52 -37.68 -10.21
N ALA A 175 17.58 -37.25 -11.05
CA ALA A 175 16.79 -38.14 -11.90
C ALA A 175 17.64 -38.80 -13.02
N CYS A 176 18.66 -38.09 -13.54
CA CYS A 176 19.53 -38.61 -14.60
C CYS A 176 20.57 -39.63 -14.10
N SER A 177 20.81 -39.72 -12.79
CA SER A 177 21.80 -40.64 -12.19
C SER A 177 21.26 -42.03 -11.88
N ARG A 178 19.97 -42.31 -12.09
CA ARG A 178 19.34 -43.63 -11.86
C ARG A 178 19.12 -44.44 -13.14
N CYS A 179 19.75 -44.08 -14.26
CA CYS A 179 19.68 -44.83 -15.52
C CYS A 179 20.93 -45.67 -15.84
N ASN A 180 21.90 -45.77 -14.93
CA ASN A 180 23.03 -46.69 -15.08
C ASN A 180 23.06 -47.67 -13.90
N GLU A 181 22.21 -48.69 -13.97
CA GLU A 181 22.45 -50.03 -13.40
C GLU A 181 22.10 -51.07 -14.47
#